data_AF-A0A9X2LFB5-F1
#
_entry.id   AF-A0A9X2LFB5-F1
#
_cell.length_a   1.000
_cell.length_b   1.000
_cell.length_c   1.000
_cell.angle_alpha   90.00
_cell.angle_beta   90.00
_cell.angle_gamma   90.00
#
_symmetry.space_group_name_H-M   'P 1'
#
loop_
_entity.id
_entity.type
_entity.pdbx_description
1 polymer ?
#
loop_
_entity_poly.entity_id
_entity_poly.type
_entity_poly.pdbx_seq_one_letter_code
_entity_poly.pdbx_strand_id
1 'polypeptide(L)'
;MRARPTLLALASALALVFSVPGSAHAAPQTGISFSYHDKDGDHSANIQERDLNECVFLDVLGAESTNYGFSPENVGTETYADLYPDDDCKEAKLVTLKPGESEGEDLHFRSVLFRPMPT
;
A
#
# COMPACT_ATOMS: atom_id res chain seq x y z
N MET A 1 -46.65 -0.42 52.71
CA MET A 1 -45.27 -0.91 52.52
C MET A 1 -45.15 -1.35 51.06
N ARG A 2 -44.46 -0.60 50.19
CA ARG A 2 -43.00 -0.57 49.94
C ARG A 2 -42.55 -1.75 49.06
N ALA A 3 -42.54 -1.54 47.74
CA ALA A 3 -41.71 -2.27 46.77
C ALA A 3 -41.64 -1.50 45.43
N ARG A 4 -40.93 -0.37 45.43
CA ARG A 4 -40.31 0.29 44.27
C ARG A 4 -38.91 0.66 44.79
N PRO A 5 -37.75 0.49 44.12
CA PRO A 5 -37.49 0.21 42.70
C PRO A 5 -36.18 -0.61 42.47
N THR A 6 -36.20 -1.92 42.18
CA THR A 6 -34.94 -2.69 42.01
C THR A 6 -34.76 -3.40 40.67
N LEU A 7 -35.75 -3.34 39.77
CA LEU A 7 -35.73 -4.15 38.54
C LEU A 7 -35.24 -3.41 37.28
N LEU A 8 -34.94 -2.11 37.36
CA LEU A 8 -34.64 -1.29 36.17
C LEU A 8 -33.14 -0.97 35.97
N ALA A 9 -32.27 -1.44 36.86
CA ALA A 9 -30.83 -1.14 36.80
C ALA A 9 -29.97 -2.22 36.13
N LEU A 10 -30.50 -3.40 35.83
CA LEU A 10 -29.71 -4.53 35.30
C LEU A 10 -29.71 -4.66 33.76
N ALA A 11 -30.58 -3.93 33.05
CA ALA A 11 -30.69 -4.05 31.60
C ALA A 11 -29.64 -3.23 30.83
N SER A 12 -29.09 -2.17 31.43
CA SER A 12 -28.14 -1.25 30.79
C SER A 12 -26.69 -1.72 30.82
N ALA A 13 -26.34 -2.75 31.61
CA ALA A 13 -24.98 -3.29 31.68
C ALA A 13 -24.67 -4.37 30.63
N LEU A 14 -25.69 -5.04 30.06
CA LEU A 14 -25.48 -6.11 29.07
C LEU A 14 -25.22 -5.61 27.64
N ALA A 15 -25.50 -4.34 27.35
CA ALA A 15 -25.30 -3.78 26.01
C ALA A 15 -23.81 -3.46 25.69
N LEU A 16 -22.95 -3.37 26.71
CA LEU A 16 -21.53 -3.07 26.53
C LEU A 16 -20.66 -4.31 26.26
N VAL A 17 -21.21 -5.52 26.35
CA VAL A 17 -20.45 -6.78 26.16
C VAL A 17 -20.36 -7.19 24.69
N PHE A 18 -21.13 -6.56 23.79
CA PHE A 18 -21.10 -6.82 22.35
C PHE A 18 -20.28 -5.79 21.56
N SER A 19 -19.34 -5.08 22.18
CA SER A 19 -18.23 -4.49 21.42
C SER A 19 -17.33 -5.63 20.94
N VAL A 20 -17.78 -6.35 19.93
CA VAL A 20 -16.94 -7.25 19.15
C VAL A 20 -15.79 -6.37 18.68
N PRO A 21 -14.52 -6.67 19.03
CA PRO A 21 -13.42 -6.06 18.34
C PRO A 21 -13.59 -6.52 16.90
N GLY A 22 -14.17 -5.67 16.05
CA GLY A 22 -14.09 -5.83 14.62
C GLY A 22 -12.61 -5.85 14.35
N SER A 23 -12.06 -7.04 14.17
CA SER A 23 -10.67 -7.25 13.81
C SER A 23 -10.40 -6.30 12.65
N ALA A 24 -9.66 -5.24 12.93
CA ALA A 24 -9.10 -4.40 11.90
C ALA A 24 -8.09 -5.30 11.19
N HIS A 25 -8.57 -6.09 10.25
CA HIS A 25 -7.72 -6.77 9.28
C HIS A 25 -7.14 -5.64 8.45
N ALA A 26 -6.00 -5.09 8.89
CA ALA A 26 -5.12 -4.38 7.99
C ALA A 26 -4.83 -5.39 6.88
N ALA A 27 -5.34 -5.10 5.67
CA ALA A 27 -5.04 -5.94 4.52
C ALA A 27 -3.51 -6.11 4.46
N PRO A 28 -3.00 -7.32 4.21
CA PRO A 28 -1.58 -7.49 3.98
C PRO A 28 -1.15 -6.46 2.93
N GLN A 29 -0.08 -5.71 3.21
CA GLN A 29 0.45 -4.74 2.25
C GLN A 29 1.02 -5.54 1.07
N THR A 30 0.24 -5.64 -0.01
CA THR A 30 0.61 -6.35 -1.25
C THR A 30 0.89 -5.34 -2.34
N GLY A 31 2.06 -5.36 -2.96
CA GLY A 31 2.44 -4.47 -4.06
C GLY A 31 3.90 -4.03 -4.00
N ILE A 32 4.17 -2.77 -4.36
CA ILE A 32 5.51 -2.17 -4.26
C ILE A 32 5.59 -1.27 -3.03
N SER A 33 6.43 -1.66 -2.06
CA SER A 33 6.90 -0.75 -1.00
C SER A 33 8.12 0.02 -1.51
N PHE A 34 8.20 1.31 -1.27
CA PHE A 34 9.32 2.14 -1.76
C PHE A 34 9.50 3.38 -0.91
N SER A 35 10.70 3.98 -1.01
CA SER A 35 10.95 5.33 -0.52
C SER A 35 10.81 6.34 -1.64
N TYR A 36 10.50 7.59 -1.35
CA TYR A 36 10.48 8.64 -2.35
C TYR A 36 11.08 9.94 -1.83
N HIS A 37 11.70 10.68 -2.74
CA HIS A 37 12.25 12.00 -2.47
C HIS A 37 11.31 13.07 -3.05
N ASP A 38 10.95 14.04 -2.22
CA ASP A 38 10.25 15.26 -2.64
C ASP A 38 10.88 16.52 -1.99
N LYS A 39 10.21 17.67 -2.15
CA LYS A 39 10.66 18.96 -1.60
C LYS A 39 10.82 18.99 -0.07
N ASP A 40 10.13 18.12 0.65
CA ASP A 40 10.13 18.02 2.11
C ASP A 40 11.13 16.95 2.59
N GLY A 41 11.65 16.12 1.69
CA GLY A 41 12.75 15.18 1.92
C GLY A 41 12.38 13.75 1.53
N ASP A 42 12.93 12.79 2.28
CA ASP A 42 12.71 11.36 2.04
C ASP A 42 11.52 10.85 2.85
N HIS A 43 10.68 10.07 2.18
CA HIS A 43 9.44 9.50 2.72
C HIS A 43 9.30 8.05 2.28
N SER A 44 8.34 7.32 2.86
CA SER A 44 8.01 5.94 2.44
C SER A 44 6.56 5.84 2.03
N ALA A 45 6.29 5.02 1.02
CA ALA A 45 4.97 4.76 0.49
C ALA A 45 4.84 3.29 0.05
N ASN A 46 3.59 2.90 -0.19
CA ASN A 46 3.26 1.62 -0.80
C ASN A 46 2.27 1.84 -1.93
N ILE A 47 2.54 1.24 -3.08
CA ILE A 47 1.57 1.07 -4.16
C ILE A 47 1.00 -0.32 -4.02
N GLN A 48 -0.31 -0.39 -3.79
CA GLN A 48 -1.00 -1.67 -3.81
C GLN A 48 -0.98 -2.26 -5.22
N GLU A 49 -0.79 -3.57 -5.32
CA GLU A 49 -1.03 -4.30 -6.56
C GLU A 49 -2.47 -4.03 -7.02
N ARG A 50 -2.61 -3.49 -8.23
CA ARG A 50 -3.90 -3.23 -8.89
C ARG A 50 -4.00 -4.06 -10.18
N ASP A 51 -4.97 -3.74 -11.03
CA ASP A 51 -5.23 -4.41 -12.31
C ASP A 51 -3.93 -4.69 -13.08
N LEU A 52 -3.75 -5.95 -13.47
CA LEU A 52 -2.55 -6.39 -14.17
C LEU A 52 -2.47 -5.74 -15.55
N ASN A 53 -1.25 -5.39 -15.95
CA ASN A 53 -0.91 -4.73 -17.21
C ASN A 53 -1.43 -3.29 -17.33
N GLU A 54 -1.78 -2.65 -16.22
CA GLU A 54 -2.01 -1.21 -16.16
C GLU A 54 -0.76 -0.51 -15.62
N CYS A 55 -0.40 0.63 -16.25
CA CYS A 55 0.66 1.48 -15.72
C CYS A 55 0.12 2.28 -14.53
N VAL A 56 0.83 2.21 -13.40
CA VAL A 56 0.48 2.91 -12.18
C VAL A 56 1.53 3.98 -11.91
N PHE A 57 1.10 5.24 -12.04
CA PHE A 57 1.89 6.41 -11.65
C PHE A 57 2.00 6.51 -10.12
N LEU A 58 3.16 6.96 -9.63
CA LEU A 58 3.40 7.25 -8.22
C LEU A 58 2.78 8.62 -7.88
N ASP A 59 1.48 8.66 -7.60
CA ASP A 59 0.73 9.90 -7.28
C ASP A 59 1.40 10.76 -6.19
N VAL A 60 2.10 10.12 -5.25
CA VAL A 60 2.85 10.77 -4.17
C VAL A 60 3.95 11.70 -4.66
N LEU A 61 4.49 11.49 -5.86
CA LEU A 61 5.53 12.33 -6.45
C LEU A 61 4.97 13.64 -7.04
N GLY A 62 3.68 13.68 -7.37
CA GLY A 62 3.08 14.81 -8.08
C GLY A 62 3.75 15.12 -9.42
N ALA A 63 3.49 16.32 -9.95
CA ALA A 63 3.94 16.74 -11.29
C ALA A 63 5.40 17.21 -11.37
N GLU A 64 6.10 17.34 -10.23
CA GLU A 64 7.48 17.82 -10.19
C GLU A 64 8.43 16.71 -10.68
N SER A 65 9.16 16.98 -11.77
CA SER A 65 10.06 16.00 -12.39
C SER A 65 11.30 15.68 -11.55
N THR A 66 11.59 16.48 -10.52
CA THR A 66 12.71 16.23 -9.59
C THR A 66 12.37 15.19 -8.52
N ASN A 67 11.10 14.85 -8.35
CA ASN A 67 10.67 13.86 -7.38
C ASN A 67 10.80 12.45 -7.97
N TYR A 68 11.18 11.48 -7.15
CA TYR A 68 11.37 10.10 -7.60
C TYR A 68 11.14 9.09 -6.47
N GLY A 69 10.69 7.89 -6.83
CA GLY A 69 10.74 6.73 -5.97
C GLY A 69 12.09 6.02 -6.06
N PHE A 70 12.53 5.40 -4.97
CA PHE A 70 13.77 4.64 -4.84
C PHE A 70 13.63 3.52 -3.79
N SER A 71 14.61 2.62 -3.73
CA SER A 71 14.59 1.43 -2.85
C SER A 71 13.28 0.62 -2.90
N PRO A 72 12.80 0.25 -4.11
CA PRO A 72 11.55 -0.49 -4.23
C PRO A 72 11.71 -1.94 -3.78
N GLU A 73 10.64 -2.50 -3.22
CA GLU A 73 10.52 -3.90 -2.80
C GLU A 73 9.16 -4.44 -3.23
N ASN A 74 9.15 -5.58 -3.91
CA ASN A 74 7.92 -6.25 -4.34
C ASN A 74 7.41 -7.20 -3.24
N VAL A 75 6.54 -6.70 -2.38
CA VAL A 75 6.10 -7.39 -1.15
C VAL A 75 4.72 -7.98 -1.33
N GLY A 76 4.56 -9.27 -1.01
CA GLY A 76 3.26 -9.92 -0.88
C GLY A 76 2.47 -10.10 -2.17
N THR A 77 3.08 -9.85 -3.34
CA THR A 77 2.48 -10.14 -4.66
C THR A 77 2.96 -11.49 -5.19
N GLU A 78 2.20 -12.05 -6.13
CA GLU A 78 2.61 -13.20 -6.95
C GLU A 78 2.81 -12.77 -8.41
N THR A 79 3.22 -11.53 -8.62
CA THR A 79 3.38 -10.91 -9.94
C THR A 79 4.74 -10.24 -10.08
N TYR A 80 5.17 -10.05 -11.32
CA TYR A 80 6.35 -9.27 -11.63
C TYR A 80 5.98 -7.79 -11.64
N ALA A 81 6.86 -6.94 -11.13
CA ALA A 81 6.72 -5.50 -11.18
C ALA A 81 7.80 -4.89 -12.06
N ASP A 82 7.38 -4.29 -13.18
CA ASP A 82 8.26 -3.57 -14.09
C ASP A 82 8.30 -2.10 -13.68
N LEU A 83 9.49 -1.55 -13.43
CA LEU A 83 9.67 -0.16 -12.99
C LEU A 83 10.15 0.74 -14.13
N TYR A 84 9.62 1.95 -14.19
CA TYR A 84 9.84 2.90 -15.28
C TYR A 84 10.24 4.29 -14.75
N PRO A 85 11.10 5.03 -15.47
CA PRO A 85 11.56 6.34 -15.04
C PRO A 85 10.53 7.44 -15.29
N ASP A 86 9.55 7.20 -16.16
CA ASP A 86 8.50 8.15 -16.55
C ASP A 86 7.16 7.84 -15.87
N ASP A 87 6.18 8.74 -16.04
CA ASP A 87 4.88 8.64 -15.36
C ASP A 87 3.92 7.64 -16.04
N ASP A 88 4.15 7.31 -17.31
CA ASP A 88 3.19 6.60 -18.17
C ASP A 88 3.71 5.25 -18.68
N CYS A 89 4.81 4.72 -18.12
CA CYS A 89 5.47 3.49 -18.56
C CYS A 89 5.79 3.47 -20.07
N LYS A 90 6.12 4.63 -20.65
CA LYS A 90 6.40 4.81 -22.09
C LYS A 90 7.88 4.70 -22.41
N GLU A 91 8.75 4.99 -21.44
CA GLU A 91 10.19 4.87 -21.64
C GLU A 91 10.66 3.43 -21.49
N ALA A 92 11.97 3.23 -21.69
CA ALA A 92 12.58 1.94 -21.46
C ALA A 92 12.45 1.54 -19.99
N LYS A 93 12.00 0.31 -19.75
CA LYS A 93 11.96 -0.29 -18.43
C LYS A 93 13.35 -0.29 -17.79
N LEU A 94 13.40 0.09 -16.52
CA LEU A 94 14.62 0.08 -15.72
C LEU A 94 14.97 -1.34 -15.27
N VAL A 95 14.01 -2.00 -14.61
CA VAL A 95 14.18 -3.31 -13.99
C VAL A 95 12.84 -4.04 -13.86
N THR A 96 12.89 -5.35 -13.67
CA THR A 96 11.76 -6.18 -13.27
C THR A 96 12.05 -6.76 -11.90
N LEU A 97 11.20 -6.47 -10.92
CA LEU A 97 11.23 -7.11 -9.60
C LEU A 97 10.35 -8.36 -9.61
N LYS A 98 10.94 -9.52 -9.31
CA LYS A 98 10.17 -10.72 -8.97
C LYS A 98 9.55 -10.60 -7.57
N PRO A 99 8.59 -11.45 -7.19
CA PRO A 99 8.09 -11.50 -5.83
C PRO A 99 9.23 -11.60 -4.80
N GLY A 100 9.21 -10.71 -3.82
CA GLY A 100 10.22 -10.62 -2.77
C GLY A 100 11.56 -10.01 -3.19
N GLU A 101 11.72 -9.55 -4.44
CA GLU A 101 12.92 -8.82 -4.87
C GLU A 101 12.83 -7.34 -4.51
N SER A 102 14.00 -6.74 -4.30
CA SER A 102 14.18 -5.32 -3.99
C SER A 102 15.36 -4.74 -4.76
N GLU A 103 15.34 -3.43 -4.98
CA GLU A 103 16.48 -2.67 -5.52
C GLU A 103 16.95 -1.60 -4.52
N GLY A 104 18.14 -1.04 -4.77
CA GLY A 104 18.77 -0.05 -3.90
C GLY A 104 18.35 1.40 -4.18
N GLU A 105 19.01 2.33 -3.48
CA GLU A 105 18.75 3.77 -3.56
C GLU A 105 19.13 4.39 -4.91
N ASP A 106 20.05 3.78 -5.65
CA ASP A 106 20.53 4.28 -6.95
C ASP A 106 19.49 4.16 -8.08
N LEU A 107 18.41 3.37 -7.86
CA LEU A 107 17.35 3.18 -8.84
C LEU A 107 16.22 4.20 -8.59
N HIS A 108 16.03 5.10 -9.55
CA HIS A 108 14.97 6.12 -9.50
C HIS A 108 13.84 5.79 -10.49
N PHE A 109 12.61 5.73 -10.01
CA PHE A 109 11.44 5.39 -10.82
C PHE A 109 10.24 6.28 -10.51
N ARG A 110 9.27 6.35 -11.42
CA ARG A 110 8.07 7.20 -11.32
C ARG A 110 6.77 6.47 -11.64
N SER A 111 6.85 5.31 -12.28
CA SER A 111 5.70 4.43 -12.45
C SER A 111 6.07 2.95 -12.37
N VAL A 112 5.06 2.11 -12.12
CA VAL A 112 5.17 0.65 -12.03
C VAL A 112 4.08 -0.01 -12.86
N LEU A 113 4.40 -1.15 -13.48
CA LEU A 113 3.44 -1.98 -14.19
C LEU A 113 3.54 -3.43 -13.69
N PHE A 114 2.44 -3.93 -13.13
CA PHE A 114 2.35 -5.31 -12.63
C PHE A 114 1.99 -6.28 -13.76
N ARG A 115 2.71 -7.40 -13.89
CA ARG A 115 2.46 -8.42 -14.92
C ARG A 115 2.47 -9.83 -14.34
N PRO A 116 1.69 -10.76 -14.92
CA PRO A 116 1.75 -12.16 -14.52
C PRO A 116 3.16 -12.73 -14.73
N MET A 117 3.54 -13.69 -13.87
CA MET A 117 4.77 -14.44 -14.09
C MET A 117 4.70 -15.23 -15.41
N PRO A 118 5.80 -15.29 -16.18
CA PRO A 118 5.86 -16.15 -17.35
C PRO A 118 5.77 -17.62 -16.93
N THR A 119 4.84 -18.34 -17.56
CA THR A 119 4.62 -19.79 -17.39
C THR A 119 5.62 -20.62 -18.16
#